data_AF-A0A955UDF2-F1
#
_entry.id   AF-A0A955UDF2-F1
#
_cell.length_a   1.000
_cell.length_b   1.000
_cell.length_c   1.000
_cell.angle_alpha   90.00
_cell.angle_beta   90.00
_cell.angle_gamma   90.00
#
_symmetry.space_group_name_H-M   'P 1'
#
loop_
_entity.id
_entity.type
_entity.pdbx_description
1 polymer ?
#
loop_
_entity_poly.entity_id
_entity_poly.type
_entity_poly.pdbx_seq_one_letter_code
_entity_poly.pdbx_strand_id
1 'polypeptide(L)'
;MTVEVDVDGQLYTGSSVVKVTVRDSDPLTKGLGFSSQFGARGEAAFVELPGKGYLFALLDGGPPDSGPQINAINIFKDQLPRSGDERFAIVAKSRFKKDIPRSHYPLLVTFTVITDPTTIKQVDPDNLAATFGPGISLKRITLEITDEPVTEGKIESVLGWWNNLTVPIGGKVDRKYGDPLYGLGKWSFVRR
;
A
#
# COMPACT_ATOMS: atom_id res chain seq x y z
N MET A 1 5.31 -6.09 -2.19
CA MET A 1 4.75 -5.20 -3.24
C MET A 1 5.88 -4.38 -3.82
N THR A 2 5.89 -4.23 -5.14
CA THR A 2 6.91 -3.50 -5.90
C THR A 2 6.23 -2.47 -6.79
N VAL A 3 6.76 -1.25 -6.83
CA VAL A 3 6.28 -0.13 -7.65
C VAL A 3 7.38 0.22 -8.63
N GLU A 4 7.03 0.31 -9.91
CA GLU A 4 7.95 0.61 -11.01
C GLU A 4 7.51 1.90 -11.71
N VAL A 5 8.40 2.90 -11.73
CA VAL A 5 8.17 4.22 -12.32
C VAL A 5 9.24 4.49 -13.36
N ASP A 6 8.84 4.95 -14.53
CA ASP A 6 9.74 5.42 -15.57
C ASP A 6 9.88 6.92 -15.47
N VAL A 7 11.12 7.40 -15.45
CA VAL A 7 11.49 8.81 -15.50
C VAL A 7 12.46 8.98 -16.66
N ASP A 8 12.03 9.69 -17.70
CA ASP A 8 12.79 9.97 -18.92
C ASP A 8 13.38 8.72 -19.59
N GLY A 9 12.63 7.61 -19.56
CA GLY A 9 13.03 6.32 -20.12
C GLY A 9 13.89 5.45 -19.20
N GLN A 10 14.24 5.94 -18.00
CA GLN A 10 14.95 5.17 -16.98
C GLN A 10 13.97 4.62 -15.94
N LEU A 11 14.10 3.33 -15.63
CA LEU A 11 13.24 2.66 -14.65
C LEU A 11 13.77 2.84 -13.22
N TYR A 12 12.90 3.29 -12.33
CA TYR A 12 13.09 3.40 -10.89
C TYR A 12 12.12 2.50 -10.16
N THR A 13 12.61 1.79 -9.15
CA THR A 13 11.86 0.73 -8.48
C THR A 13 11.92 0.90 -6.98
N GLY A 14 10.79 0.64 -6.32
CA GLY A 14 10.66 0.65 -4.88
C GLY A 14 9.82 -0.52 -4.39
N SER A 15 10.24 -1.17 -3.31
CA SER A 15 9.56 -2.35 -2.79
C SER A 15 9.46 -2.36 -1.27
N SER A 16 8.40 -3.01 -0.79
CA SER A 16 8.16 -3.30 0.62
C SER A 16 7.48 -4.65 0.80
N VAL A 17 7.83 -5.32 1.89
CA VAL A 17 7.26 -6.60 2.33
C VAL A 17 6.37 -6.37 3.54
N VAL A 18 5.15 -6.88 3.47
CA VAL A 18 4.12 -6.77 4.53
C VAL A 18 3.72 -8.18 4.94
N LYS A 19 3.72 -8.46 6.23
CA LYS A 19 3.15 -9.68 6.81
C LYS A 19 1.65 -9.54 6.94
N VAL A 20 0.92 -10.45 6.31
CA VAL A 20 -0.53 -10.60 6.49
C VAL A 20 -0.78 -11.81 7.38
N THR A 21 -1.61 -11.64 8.40
CA THR A 21 -2.02 -12.71 9.32
C THR A 21 -3.51 -12.90 9.20
N VAL A 22 -3.94 -14.15 9.06
CA VAL A 22 -5.35 -14.54 9.13
C VAL A 22 -5.50 -15.41 10.36
N ARG A 23 -6.41 -15.03 11.26
CA ARG A 23 -6.81 -15.84 12.41
C ARG A 23 -8.22 -16.33 12.18
N ASP A 24 -8.41 -17.63 12.25
CA ASP A 24 -9.74 -18.21 12.23
C ASP A 24 -10.53 -17.80 13.47
N SER A 25 -11.80 -17.50 13.28
CA SER A 25 -12.76 -17.42 14.37
C SER A 25 -12.91 -18.80 15.02
N ASP A 26 -13.12 -18.83 16.34
CA ASP A 26 -13.34 -20.06 17.09
C ASP A 26 -14.48 -20.88 16.44
N PRO A 27 -14.39 -22.23 16.34
CA PRO A 27 -15.40 -23.06 15.69
C PRO A 27 -16.85 -22.78 16.12
N LEU A 28 -17.09 -22.47 17.41
CA LEU A 28 -18.42 -22.10 17.93
C LEU A 28 -18.91 -20.78 17.33
N THR A 29 -18.02 -19.80 17.18
CA THR A 29 -18.33 -18.48 16.60
C THR A 29 -18.37 -18.52 15.05
N LYS A 30 -17.59 -19.38 14.42
CA LYS A 30 -17.61 -19.58 12.96
C LYS A 30 -18.96 -20.12 12.49
N GLY A 31 -19.57 -21.04 13.25
CA GLY A 31 -20.94 -21.53 13.02
C GLY A 31 -22.04 -20.46 13.22
N LEU A 32 -21.72 -19.34 13.87
CA LEU A 32 -22.60 -18.19 14.08
C LEU A 32 -22.37 -17.05 13.06
N GLY A 33 -21.53 -17.27 12.04
CA GLY A 33 -21.29 -16.31 10.96
C GLY A 33 -20.19 -15.28 11.24
N PHE A 34 -19.39 -15.43 12.30
CA PHE A 34 -18.24 -14.56 12.56
C PHE A 34 -17.08 -14.88 11.59
N SER A 35 -16.59 -13.87 10.86
CA SER A 35 -15.53 -13.98 9.86
C SER A 35 -14.13 -14.11 10.46
N SER A 36 -13.17 -14.63 9.69
CA SER A 36 -11.74 -14.63 10.04
C SER A 36 -11.23 -13.20 10.29
N GLN A 37 -10.33 -13.05 11.27
CA GLN A 37 -9.70 -11.78 11.59
C GLN A 37 -8.43 -11.59 10.75
N PHE A 38 -8.31 -10.42 10.11
CA PHE A 38 -7.15 -10.05 9.31
C PHE A 38 -6.27 -9.06 10.05
N GLY A 39 -4.97 -9.31 10.05
CA GLY A 39 -3.94 -8.40 10.54
C GLY A 39 -2.89 -8.13 9.47
N ALA A 40 -2.32 -6.94 9.47
CA ALA A 40 -1.23 -6.57 8.58
C ALA A 40 -0.14 -5.83 9.36
N ARG A 41 1.11 -6.19 9.12
CA ARG A 41 2.30 -5.55 9.68
C ARG A 41 3.33 -5.30 8.59
N GLY A 42 3.87 -4.10 8.52
CA GLY A 42 4.87 -3.70 7.54
C GLY A 42 4.74 -2.24 7.18
N GLU A 43 5.31 -1.87 6.03
CA GLU A 43 5.42 -0.47 5.59
C GLU A 43 4.94 -0.28 4.16
N ALA A 44 4.53 0.93 3.84
CA ALA A 44 4.26 1.36 2.47
C ALA A 44 5.53 1.22 1.62
N ALA A 45 5.34 0.80 0.37
CA ALA A 45 6.43 0.87 -0.60
C ALA A 45 6.60 2.32 -1.05
N PHE A 46 7.82 2.71 -1.40
CA PHE A 46 8.06 4.00 -2.02
C PHE A 46 9.18 3.92 -3.06
N VAL A 47 9.12 4.80 -4.05
CA VAL A 47 10.14 5.00 -5.07
C VAL A 47 10.73 6.39 -4.89
N GLU A 48 12.05 6.48 -4.79
CA GLU A 48 12.76 7.75 -4.94
C GLU A 48 12.85 8.10 -6.42
N LEU A 49 12.42 9.31 -6.76
CA LEU A 49 12.38 9.83 -8.12
C LEU A 49 13.40 10.96 -8.21
N PRO A 50 14.58 10.74 -8.84
CA PRO A 50 15.65 11.72 -8.85
C PRO A 50 15.19 13.09 -9.33
N GLY A 51 15.44 14.12 -8.51
CA GLY A 51 15.04 15.50 -8.79
C GLY A 51 13.52 15.78 -8.74
N LYS A 52 12.68 14.78 -8.47
CA LYS A 52 11.21 14.90 -8.43
C LYS A 52 10.59 14.55 -7.06
N GLY A 53 11.33 13.89 -6.18
CA GLY A 53 10.90 13.57 -4.81
C GLY A 53 10.60 12.09 -4.62
N TYR A 54 9.47 11.75 -3.98
CA TYR A 54 9.12 10.36 -3.65
C TYR A 54 7.68 10.05 -4.04
N LEU A 55 7.45 8.86 -4.59
CA LEU A 55 6.13 8.28 -4.77
C LEU A 55 5.92 7.17 -3.74
N PHE A 56 4.91 7.33 -2.88
CA PHE A 56 4.53 6.33 -1.87
C PHE A 56 3.28 5.58 -2.32
N ALA A 57 3.29 4.26 -2.12
CA ALA A 57 2.16 3.37 -2.32
C ALA A 57 1.70 2.85 -0.95
N LEU A 58 0.61 3.43 -0.44
CA LEU A 58 0.16 3.23 0.93
C LEU A 58 -0.33 1.80 1.20
N LEU A 59 -0.33 1.43 2.49
CA LEU A 59 -0.87 0.16 2.97
C LEU A 59 -2.41 0.11 2.91
N ASP A 60 -3.04 1.29 2.96
CA ASP A 60 -4.48 1.48 2.95
C ASP A 60 -4.85 2.52 1.88
N GLY A 61 -6.02 2.39 1.24
CA GLY A 61 -6.57 3.50 0.44
C GLY A 61 -7.20 3.14 -0.91
N GLY A 62 -8.00 2.08 -0.98
CA GLY A 62 -8.92 1.86 -2.10
C GLY A 62 -10.21 1.19 -1.61
N PRO A 63 -11.40 1.58 -2.10
CA PRO A 63 -12.62 0.83 -1.86
C PRO A 63 -12.47 -0.64 -2.34
N PRO A 64 -12.91 -1.65 -1.57
CA PRO A 64 -13.43 -1.61 -0.22
C PRO A 64 -12.31 -1.96 0.79
N ASP A 65 -11.90 -0.96 1.56
CA ASP A 65 -11.39 -1.07 2.94
C ASP A 65 -10.10 -1.85 3.24
N SER A 66 -9.30 -2.28 2.26
CA SER A 66 -7.93 -2.75 2.54
C SER A 66 -7.01 -2.64 1.33
N GLY A 67 -5.75 -2.21 1.51
CA GLY A 67 -4.76 -2.17 0.43
C GLY A 67 -4.49 -3.55 -0.20
N PRO A 68 -3.84 -3.59 -1.38
CA PRO A 68 -3.69 -4.81 -2.17
C PRO A 68 -2.97 -5.95 -1.44
N GLN A 69 -2.11 -5.62 -0.48
CA GLN A 69 -1.40 -6.61 0.33
C GLN A 69 -2.39 -7.44 1.17
N ILE A 70 -3.40 -6.80 1.76
CA ILE A 70 -4.44 -7.45 2.56
C ILE A 70 -5.45 -8.17 1.65
N ASN A 71 -5.66 -7.62 0.44
CA ASN A 71 -6.57 -8.16 -0.58
C ASN A 71 -5.91 -9.19 -1.53
N ALA A 72 -4.78 -9.81 -1.14
CA ALA A 72 -4.05 -10.76 -1.98
C ALA A 72 -4.94 -11.91 -2.52
N ILE A 73 -5.90 -12.39 -1.72
CA ILE A 73 -6.87 -13.42 -2.13
C ILE A 73 -7.69 -12.99 -3.35
N ASN A 74 -8.11 -11.72 -3.40
CA ASN A 74 -8.87 -11.16 -4.51
C ASN A 74 -7.99 -10.95 -5.76
N ILE A 75 -6.72 -10.57 -5.57
CA ILE A 75 -5.76 -10.40 -6.67
C ILE A 75 -5.44 -11.74 -7.35
N PHE A 76 -5.27 -12.81 -6.55
CA PHE A 76 -4.93 -14.15 -7.01
C PHE A 76 -6.15 -15.08 -7.17
N LYS A 77 -7.38 -14.53 -7.17
CA LYS A 77 -8.63 -15.33 -7.18
C LYS A 77 -8.69 -16.37 -8.31
N ASP A 78 -8.09 -16.07 -9.46
CA ASP A 78 -8.09 -16.96 -10.64
C ASP A 78 -7.17 -18.19 -10.46
N GLN A 79 -6.29 -18.15 -9.45
CA GLN A 79 -5.34 -19.21 -9.09
C GLN A 79 -5.75 -19.96 -7.81
N LEU A 80 -6.93 -19.64 -7.28
CA LEU A 80 -7.43 -20.17 -6.01
C LEU A 80 -8.78 -20.88 -6.21
N PRO A 81 -9.14 -21.80 -5.29
CA PRO A 81 -10.51 -22.28 -5.18
C PRO A 81 -11.52 -21.12 -5.09
N ARG A 82 -12.75 -21.34 -5.55
CA ARG A 82 -13.81 -20.30 -5.54
C ARG A 82 -14.21 -19.87 -4.12
N SER A 83 -14.14 -20.79 -3.16
CA SER A 83 -14.55 -20.61 -1.77
C SER A 83 -13.65 -21.45 -0.86
N GLY A 84 -13.86 -21.34 0.46
CA GLY A 84 -13.13 -22.13 1.46
C GLY A 84 -11.92 -21.40 2.04
N ASP A 85 -11.57 -21.76 3.27
CA ASP A 85 -10.48 -21.14 4.00
C ASP A 85 -9.12 -21.71 3.60
N GLU A 86 -9.10 -22.85 2.90
CA GLU A 86 -7.87 -23.41 2.32
C GLU A 86 -7.17 -22.41 1.37
N ARG A 87 -7.90 -21.45 0.82
CA ARG A 87 -7.36 -20.36 0.00
C ARG A 87 -6.25 -19.60 0.72
N PHE A 88 -6.41 -19.34 2.02
CA PHE A 88 -5.39 -18.64 2.80
C PHE A 88 -4.11 -19.48 2.94
N ALA A 89 -4.26 -20.78 3.17
CA ALA A 89 -3.12 -21.70 3.25
C ALA A 89 -2.41 -21.86 1.90
N ILE A 90 -3.16 -21.89 0.79
CA ILE A 90 -2.60 -21.92 -0.57
C ILE A 90 -1.82 -20.64 -0.84
N VAL A 91 -2.40 -19.46 -0.59
CA VAL A 91 -1.69 -18.18 -0.79
C VAL A 91 -0.44 -18.14 0.08
N ALA A 92 -0.53 -18.45 1.37
CA ALA A 92 0.61 -18.39 2.30
C ALA A 92 1.80 -19.28 1.89
N LYS A 93 1.54 -20.41 1.23
CA LYS A 93 2.58 -21.33 0.73
C LYS A 93 2.95 -21.07 -0.73
N SER A 94 2.23 -20.20 -1.42
CA SER A 94 2.49 -19.88 -2.81
C SER A 94 3.70 -18.97 -2.98
N ARG A 95 4.20 -18.87 -4.21
CA ARG A 95 5.08 -17.79 -4.67
C ARG A 95 4.39 -17.01 -5.79
N PHE A 96 3.08 -16.82 -5.64
CA PHE A 96 2.31 -16.11 -6.66
C PHE A 96 2.82 -14.70 -6.83
N LYS A 97 2.91 -14.29 -8.09
CA LYS A 97 3.35 -12.97 -8.50
C LYS A 97 2.45 -12.51 -9.63
N LYS A 98 1.90 -11.30 -9.51
CA LYS A 98 1.01 -10.72 -10.52
C LYS A 98 1.08 -9.21 -10.48
N ASP A 99 0.97 -8.60 -11.65
CA ASP A 99 0.71 -7.17 -11.77
C ASP A 99 -0.68 -6.89 -11.19
N ILE A 100 -0.76 -5.91 -10.29
CA ILE A 100 -1.99 -5.54 -9.62
C ILE A 100 -2.91 -4.89 -10.68
N PRO A 101 -4.17 -5.32 -10.82
CA PRO A 101 -5.10 -4.63 -11.69
C PRO A 101 -5.31 -3.18 -11.23
N ARG A 102 -5.49 -2.26 -12.19
CA ARG A 102 -5.65 -0.83 -11.91
C ARG A 102 -6.72 -0.50 -10.86
N SER A 103 -7.80 -1.27 -10.82
CA SER A 103 -8.90 -1.15 -9.86
C SER A 103 -8.53 -1.48 -8.41
N HIS A 104 -7.37 -2.10 -8.19
CA HIS A 104 -6.87 -2.49 -6.87
C HIS A 104 -5.56 -1.77 -6.52
N TYR A 105 -5.18 -0.74 -7.28
CA TYR A 105 -4.01 0.05 -6.93
C TYR A 105 -4.18 0.68 -5.55
N PRO A 106 -3.10 0.69 -4.74
CA PRO A 106 -3.12 1.42 -3.48
C PRO A 106 -3.24 2.92 -3.76
N LEU A 107 -3.63 3.68 -2.73
CA LEU A 107 -3.54 5.12 -2.80
C LEU A 107 -2.07 5.52 -2.99
N LEU A 108 -1.82 6.24 -4.08
CA LEU A 108 -0.52 6.79 -4.39
C LEU A 108 -0.45 8.24 -3.89
N VAL A 109 0.61 8.55 -3.16
CA VAL A 109 0.80 9.89 -2.59
C VAL A 109 2.23 10.36 -2.72
N THR A 110 2.42 11.66 -2.60
CA THR A 110 3.72 12.32 -2.49
C THR A 110 3.66 13.45 -1.47
N PHE A 111 4.81 13.96 -1.07
CA PHE A 111 4.94 15.19 -0.29
C PHE A 111 5.66 16.22 -1.14
N THR A 112 5.05 17.38 -1.38
CA THR A 112 5.74 18.42 -2.15
C THR A 112 6.94 19.00 -1.41
N VAL A 113 6.93 18.91 -0.07
CA VAL A 113 8.08 19.18 0.79
C VAL A 113 8.23 17.97 1.73
N ILE A 114 9.23 17.11 1.48
CA ILE A 114 9.38 15.84 2.22
C ILE A 114 9.55 16.03 3.72
N THR A 115 10.05 17.19 4.16
CA THR A 115 10.23 17.56 5.57
C THR A 115 8.97 18.14 6.22
N ASP A 116 7.91 18.38 5.47
CA ASP A 116 6.65 18.94 5.96
C ASP A 116 5.50 17.93 5.76
N PRO A 117 5.00 17.30 6.86
CA PRO A 117 3.93 16.30 6.78
C PRO A 117 2.61 16.88 6.28
N THR A 118 2.42 18.20 6.25
CA THR A 118 1.18 18.84 5.78
C THR A 118 1.09 18.92 4.27
N THR A 119 2.20 18.72 3.56
CA THR A 119 2.29 18.91 2.11
C THR A 119 1.96 17.67 1.28
N ILE A 120 1.30 16.70 1.90
CA ILE A 120 0.91 15.48 1.21
C ILE A 120 -0.10 15.78 0.10
N LYS A 121 0.05 15.09 -1.03
CA LYS A 121 -0.86 15.13 -2.16
C LYS A 121 -1.09 13.72 -2.70
N GLN A 122 -2.30 13.47 -3.16
CA GLN A 122 -2.60 12.30 -3.98
C GLN A 122 -1.90 12.44 -5.33
N VAL A 123 -1.45 11.31 -5.86
CA VAL A 123 -0.92 11.18 -7.23
C VAL A 123 -1.90 10.35 -8.04
N ASP A 124 -2.29 10.86 -9.21
CA ASP A 124 -3.08 10.09 -10.18
C ASP A 124 -2.18 9.04 -10.85
N PRO A 125 -2.45 7.73 -10.69
CA PRO A 125 -1.64 6.67 -11.30
C PRO A 125 -1.60 6.72 -12.83
N ASP A 126 -2.63 7.28 -13.47
CA ASP A 126 -2.71 7.38 -14.94
C ASP A 126 -2.07 8.68 -15.47
N ASN A 127 -1.72 9.61 -14.57
CA ASN A 127 -1.14 10.90 -14.93
C ASN A 127 -0.19 11.44 -13.84
N LEU A 128 0.91 10.71 -13.60
CA LEU A 128 1.96 11.16 -12.66
C LEU A 128 2.52 12.54 -13.05
N ALA A 129 2.53 12.86 -14.35
CA ALA A 129 3.07 14.11 -14.85
C ALA A 129 2.31 15.35 -14.34
N ALA A 130 1.03 15.22 -13.98
CA ALA A 130 0.27 16.29 -13.34
C ALA A 130 0.82 16.70 -11.97
N THR A 131 1.49 15.77 -11.28
CA THR A 131 2.07 16.01 -9.94
C THR A 131 3.58 16.26 -9.99
N PHE A 132 4.31 15.50 -10.82
CA PHE A 132 5.77 15.48 -10.84
C PHE A 132 6.40 16.17 -12.07
N GLY A 133 5.58 16.79 -12.93
CA GLY A 133 6.01 17.39 -14.20
C GLY A 133 6.24 16.33 -15.30
N PRO A 134 6.62 16.75 -16.52
CA PRO A 134 6.72 15.85 -17.67
C PRO A 134 7.81 14.77 -17.50
N GLY A 135 7.76 13.78 -18.40
CA GLY A 135 8.78 12.73 -18.49
C GLY A 135 8.63 11.61 -17.47
N ILE A 136 7.48 11.44 -16.84
CA ILE A 136 7.26 10.44 -15.79
C ILE A 136 5.98 9.65 -16.00
N SER A 137 6.04 8.34 -15.79
CA SER A 137 4.87 7.46 -15.86
C SER A 137 5.00 6.27 -14.92
N LEU A 138 3.88 5.84 -14.33
CA LEU A 138 3.83 4.58 -13.60
C LEU A 138 3.78 3.43 -14.61
N LYS A 139 4.72 2.48 -14.52
CA LYS A 139 4.72 1.32 -15.42
C LYS A 139 3.81 0.22 -14.90
N ARG A 140 3.97 -0.16 -13.63
CA ARG A 140 3.16 -1.18 -12.96
C ARG A 140 3.38 -1.18 -11.46
N ILE A 141 2.48 -1.87 -10.78
CA ILE A 141 2.63 -2.26 -9.39
C ILE A 141 2.44 -3.77 -9.32
N THR A 142 3.37 -4.47 -8.67
CA THR A 142 3.39 -5.92 -8.62
C THR A 142 3.18 -6.40 -7.18
N LEU A 143 2.30 -7.38 -7.01
CA LEU A 143 2.13 -8.11 -5.77
C LEU A 143 2.80 -9.48 -5.90
N GLU A 144 3.60 -9.84 -4.90
CA GLU A 144 4.32 -11.10 -4.83
C GLU A 144 4.20 -11.67 -3.42
N ILE A 145 3.92 -12.96 -3.32
CA ILE A 145 4.01 -13.71 -2.06
C ILE A 145 5.45 -14.18 -1.88
N THR A 146 6.07 -13.81 -0.77
CA THR A 146 7.48 -14.03 -0.48
C THR A 146 7.69 -14.40 1.00
N ASP A 147 8.80 -15.07 1.30
CA ASP A 147 9.29 -15.34 2.66
C ASP A 147 10.31 -14.27 3.13
N GLU A 148 10.59 -13.26 2.31
CA GLU A 148 11.48 -12.17 2.70
C GLU A 148 11.04 -11.51 4.02
N PRO A 149 11.99 -11.00 4.80
CA PRO A 149 11.65 -10.32 6.05
C PRO A 149 10.75 -9.11 5.80
N VAL A 150 9.85 -8.86 6.76
CA VAL A 150 8.98 -7.68 6.76
C VAL A 150 9.85 -6.43 6.68
N THR A 151 9.43 -5.47 5.86
CA THR A 151 10.13 -4.19 5.74
C THR A 151 9.88 -3.33 6.97
N GLU A 152 10.97 -2.84 7.57
CA GLU A 152 10.96 -2.06 8.81
C GLU A 152 11.98 -0.92 8.75
N GLY A 153 11.63 0.25 9.27
CA GLY A 153 12.49 1.41 9.45
C GLY A 153 12.70 2.28 8.20
N LYS A 154 12.13 1.93 7.03
CA LYS A 154 12.39 2.68 5.80
C LYS A 154 11.54 3.94 5.72
N ILE A 155 10.30 3.90 6.19
CA ILE A 155 9.46 5.09 6.25
C ILE A 155 10.03 6.10 7.23
N GLU A 156 10.47 5.64 8.40
CA GLU A 156 11.08 6.50 9.43
C GLU A 156 12.38 7.16 8.96
N SER A 157 13.16 6.49 8.11
CA SER A 157 14.41 7.04 7.60
C SER A 157 14.18 8.11 6.54
N VAL A 158 13.17 7.96 5.69
CA VAL A 158 12.83 8.94 4.63
C VAL A 158 12.02 10.11 5.19
N LEU A 159 11.04 9.83 6.04
CA LEU A 159 10.20 10.84 6.67
C LEU A 159 10.80 11.20 8.03
N GLY A 160 11.84 12.04 8.04
CA GLY A 160 12.58 12.39 9.26
C GLY A 160 11.75 12.99 10.41
N TRP A 161 10.54 13.45 10.12
CA TRP A 161 9.55 13.92 11.12
C TRP A 161 8.69 12.80 11.72
N TRP A 162 8.81 11.55 11.27
CA TRP A 162 7.90 10.46 11.61
C TRP A 162 7.70 10.29 13.12
N ASN A 163 8.77 10.31 13.90
CA ASN A 163 8.72 10.13 15.35
C ASN A 163 8.39 11.43 16.12
N ASN A 164 8.40 12.58 15.45
CA ASN A 164 8.26 13.91 16.05
C ASN A 164 7.07 14.70 15.45
N LEU A 165 6.02 14.00 15.02
CA LEU A 165 4.81 14.62 14.47
C LEU A 165 4.10 15.49 15.52
N THR A 166 4.04 16.79 15.27
CA THR A 166 3.27 17.76 16.07
C THR A 166 1.93 18.13 15.43
N VAL A 167 1.73 17.73 14.17
CA VAL A 167 0.51 17.96 13.38
C VAL A 167 0.10 16.66 12.66
N PRO A 168 -1.19 16.46 12.33
CA PRO A 168 -1.61 15.32 11.51
C PRO A 168 -0.95 15.33 10.13
N ILE A 169 -0.76 14.16 9.53
CA ILE A 169 -0.31 14.04 8.14
C ILE A 169 -1.38 14.65 7.24
N GLY A 170 -0.97 15.59 6.37
CA GLY A 170 -1.85 16.40 5.55
C GLY A 170 -2.52 17.57 6.28
N GLY A 171 -2.06 17.91 7.49
CA GLY A 171 -2.52 19.08 8.24
C GLY A 171 -3.90 18.93 8.89
N LYS A 172 -4.33 19.96 9.62
CA LYS A 172 -5.66 20.07 10.21
C LYS A 172 -6.66 20.55 9.16
N VAL A 173 -7.04 19.66 8.25
CA VAL A 173 -8.00 19.94 7.17
C VAL A 173 -9.25 19.08 7.40
N ASP A 174 -10.41 19.72 7.44
CA ASP A 174 -11.70 19.02 7.45
C ASP A 174 -11.99 18.42 6.07
N ARG A 175 -11.38 17.25 5.82
CA ARG A 175 -11.63 16.45 4.61
C ARG A 175 -13.02 15.84 4.69
N LYS A 176 -13.78 15.96 3.61
CA LYS A 176 -15.10 15.32 3.50
C LYS A 176 -14.93 13.82 3.27
N TYR A 177 -15.93 13.06 3.72
CA TYR A 177 -16.05 11.66 3.33
C TYR A 177 -16.05 11.54 1.80
N GLY A 178 -15.20 10.65 1.26
CA GLY A 178 -14.95 10.50 -0.17
C GLY A 178 -13.71 11.24 -0.70
N ASP A 179 -13.10 12.13 0.07
CA ASP A 179 -11.75 12.62 -0.22
C ASP A 179 -10.76 11.44 -0.12
N PRO A 180 -9.91 11.18 -1.12
CA PRO A 180 -8.95 10.07 -1.07
C PRO A 180 -7.96 10.15 0.10
N LEU A 181 -7.70 11.35 0.62
CA LEU A 181 -6.84 11.58 1.79
C LEU A 181 -7.64 11.61 3.11
N TYR A 182 -8.94 11.35 3.07
CA TYR A 182 -9.77 11.19 4.27
C TYR A 182 -9.28 10.02 5.12
N GLY A 183 -9.18 10.22 6.44
CA GLY A 183 -8.74 9.17 7.36
C GLY A 183 -7.27 8.77 7.20
N LEU A 184 -6.46 9.59 6.54
CA LEU A 184 -5.01 9.38 6.45
C LEU A 184 -4.35 9.50 7.82
N GLY A 185 -3.46 8.57 8.14
CA GLY A 185 -2.68 8.62 9.37
C GLY A 185 -1.39 7.81 9.27
N LYS A 186 -0.69 7.68 10.39
CA LYS A 186 0.54 6.85 10.45
C LYS A 186 0.28 5.41 9.99
N TRP A 187 -0.87 4.86 10.35
CA TRP A 187 -1.28 3.50 9.97
C TRP A 187 -1.35 3.28 8.45
N SER A 188 -1.57 4.34 7.66
CA SER A 188 -1.59 4.26 6.21
C SER A 188 -0.20 4.02 5.60
N PHE A 189 0.87 4.39 6.32
CA PHE A 189 2.24 4.14 5.88
C PHE A 189 2.91 3.00 6.65
N VAL A 190 2.63 2.83 7.94
CA VAL A 190 3.29 1.84 8.81
C VAL A 190 2.27 1.18 9.72
N ARG A 191 2.20 -0.15 9.69
CA ARG A 191 1.45 -0.97 10.64
C ARG A 191 2.41 -1.86 11.41
N ARG A 192 2.35 -1.82 12.75
CA ARG A 192 3.28 -2.55 13.63
C ARG A 192 2.59 -3.66 14.40
#